data_AF-A0A0D3FTY7-F1
#
_entry.id   AF-A0A0D3FTY7-F1
#
_cell.length_a   1.000
_cell.length_b   1.000
_cell.length_c   1.000
_cell.angle_alpha   90.00
_cell.angle_beta   90.00
_cell.angle_gamma   90.00
#
_symmetry.space_group_name_H-M   'P 1'
#
loop_
_entity.id
_entity.type
_entity.pdbx_description
1 polymer ?
#
loop_
_entity_poly.entity_id
_entity_poly.type
_entity_poly.pdbx_seq_one_letter_code
_entity_poly.pdbx_strand_id
1 'polypeptide(L)'
;MDRNSEILPATEPRQMPDAFKIFTGSPWVILSRNFTEHCVHGWDNLPRKLLMYFANTAYSMESYFQTVICNSSKFRNTTVNGDLRYFVWDEPPGLEPLVLDESHFDDMVNSSAAFARRFVDDSPVLKKIDKEILNRSSAVCASFSRRRGMDVDSCSKWGDVNVLRPAHAGEQLRRFISEISQTRGCS
;
A
#
# COMPACT_ATOMS: atom_id res chain seq x y z
N MET A 1 -10.57 -3.82 15.02
CA MET A 1 -9.37 -4.62 15.37
C MET A 1 -8.95 -4.06 16.69
N ASP A 2 -9.54 -4.55 17.79
CA ASP A 2 -9.55 -3.84 19.06
C ASP A 2 -9.17 -4.79 20.20
N ARG A 3 -7.88 -4.71 20.52
CA ARG A 3 -7.18 -4.97 21.79
C ARG A 3 -5.72 -5.21 21.42
N ASN A 4 -4.87 -4.21 21.61
CA ASN A 4 -3.43 -4.40 21.66
C ASN A 4 -3.15 -5.33 22.85
N SER A 5 -3.18 -6.63 22.61
CA SER A 5 -2.64 -7.63 23.52
C SER A 5 -1.16 -7.33 23.70
N GLU A 6 -0.73 -7.14 24.95
CA GLU A 6 0.67 -6.95 25.30
C GLU A 6 1.51 -8.03 24.63
N ILE A 7 2.56 -7.62 23.92
CA ILE A 7 3.50 -8.54 23.29
C ILE A 7 4.24 -9.22 24.44
N LEU A 8 4.05 -10.54 24.58
CA LEU A 8 4.82 -11.35 25.52
C LEU A 8 6.11 -11.79 24.81
N PRO A 9 7.28 -11.19 25.12
CA PRO A 9 8.52 -11.59 24.50
C PRO A 9 8.86 -13.01 24.92
N ALA A 10 9.23 -13.85 23.95
CA ALA A 10 9.82 -15.15 24.25
C ALA A 10 11.22 -14.94 24.83
N THR A 11 11.56 -15.67 25.89
CA THR A 11 12.88 -15.61 26.53
C THR A 11 13.96 -16.29 25.67
N GLU A 12 13.57 -17.32 24.92
CA GLU A 12 14.49 -18.14 24.12
C GLU A 12 14.56 -17.65 22.67
N PRO A 13 15.77 -17.57 22.06
CA PRO A 13 15.93 -17.20 20.67
C PRO A 13 15.41 -18.31 19.74
N ARG A 14 14.69 -17.93 18.68
CA ARG A 14 14.29 -18.84 17.60
C ARG A 14 15.40 -18.90 16.54
N GLN A 15 15.82 -20.10 16.16
CA GLN A 15 16.75 -20.29 15.04
C GLN A 15 16.10 -19.87 13.71
N MET A 16 16.92 -19.28 12.82
CA MET A 16 16.47 -18.93 11.48
C MET A 16 16.13 -20.19 10.68
N PRO A 17 15.03 -20.18 9.92
CA PRO A 17 14.63 -21.33 9.11
C PRO A 17 15.63 -21.56 7.97
N ASP A 18 15.89 -22.83 7.68
CA ASP A 18 16.73 -23.28 6.56
C ASP A 18 15.92 -23.47 5.27
N ALA A 19 14.62 -23.74 5.39
CA ALA A 19 13.73 -24.04 4.28
C ALA A 19 13.36 -22.83 3.41
N PHE A 20 13.57 -21.60 3.88
CA PHE A 20 13.26 -20.37 3.14
C PHE A 20 14.09 -19.17 3.65
N LYS A 21 14.32 -18.18 2.77
CA LYS A 21 14.97 -16.91 3.16
C LYS A 21 13.91 -15.90 3.61
N ILE A 22 14.11 -15.24 4.73
CA ILE A 22 13.22 -14.17 5.19
C ILE A 22 13.51 -12.88 4.43
N PHE A 23 12.45 -12.19 4.01
CA PHE A 23 12.50 -10.87 3.40
C PHE A 23 11.62 -9.91 4.19
N THR A 24 12.04 -8.65 4.30
CA THR A 24 11.32 -7.59 5.01
C THR A 24 11.07 -6.39 4.07
N GLY A 25 10.10 -5.56 4.40
CA GLY A 25 9.77 -4.34 3.64
C GLY A 25 8.57 -3.60 4.21
N SER A 26 7.97 -2.72 3.42
CA SER A 26 6.76 -1.99 3.83
C SER A 26 5.62 -2.96 4.15
N PRO A 27 4.85 -2.75 5.25
CA PRO A 27 3.65 -3.53 5.53
C PRO A 27 2.53 -3.24 4.51
N TRP A 28 2.70 -2.18 3.72
CA TRP A 28 1.76 -1.80 2.71
C TRP A 28 2.19 -2.32 1.34
N VAL A 29 1.31 -3.09 0.71
CA VAL A 29 1.61 -3.81 -0.53
C VAL A 29 0.49 -3.65 -1.54
N ILE A 30 0.83 -3.84 -2.83
CA ILE A 30 -0.14 -3.96 -3.93
C ILE A 30 0.05 -5.35 -4.51
N LEU A 31 -0.96 -6.20 -4.39
CA LEU A 31 -0.88 -7.61 -4.76
C LEU A 31 -1.74 -7.90 -5.99
N SER A 32 -1.18 -8.65 -6.93
CA SER A 32 -1.96 -9.15 -8.07
C SER A 32 -2.92 -10.26 -7.60
N ARG A 33 -4.08 -10.36 -8.26
CA ARG A 33 -5.09 -11.40 -7.97
C ARG A 33 -4.49 -12.81 -7.96
N ASN A 34 -3.65 -13.13 -8.94
CA ASN A 34 -3.01 -14.44 -9.06
C ASN A 34 -2.09 -14.76 -7.87
N PHE A 35 -1.36 -13.76 -7.36
CA PHE A 35 -0.51 -13.95 -6.19
C PHE A 35 -1.36 -14.08 -4.92
N THR A 36 -2.43 -13.29 -4.78
CA THR A 36 -3.36 -13.42 -3.65
C THR A 36 -4.02 -14.81 -3.61
N GLU A 37 -4.46 -15.33 -4.76
CA GLU A 37 -5.00 -16.70 -4.86
C GLU A 37 -3.97 -17.75 -4.44
N HIS A 38 -2.70 -17.56 -4.80
CA HIS A 38 -1.62 -18.43 -4.35
C HIS A 38 -1.45 -18.38 -2.83
N CYS A 39 -1.47 -17.20 -2.21
CA CYS A 39 -1.41 -17.04 -0.75
C CYS A 39 -2.59 -17.72 -0.04
N VAL A 40 -3.79 -17.65 -0.61
CA VAL A 40 -5.02 -18.22 -0.01
C VAL A 40 -5.06 -19.75 -0.19
N HIS A 41 -4.83 -20.24 -1.41
CA HIS A 41 -4.94 -21.67 -1.71
C HIS A 41 -3.70 -22.48 -1.36
N GLY A 42 -2.52 -21.84 -1.26
CA GLY A 42 -1.28 -22.43 -0.78
C GLY A 42 -0.88 -23.72 -1.50
N TRP A 43 -0.96 -23.76 -2.83
CA TRP A 43 -0.79 -25.01 -3.61
C TRP A 43 0.55 -25.74 -3.37
N ASP A 44 1.60 -25.03 -2.95
CA ASP A 44 2.95 -25.57 -2.69
C ASP A 44 3.31 -25.60 -1.18
N ASN A 45 2.33 -25.44 -0.30
CA ASN A 45 2.46 -25.36 1.17
C ASN A 45 3.34 -24.21 1.71
N LEU A 46 4.06 -23.46 0.88
CA LEU A 46 4.92 -22.36 1.31
C LEU A 46 4.11 -21.28 2.06
N PRO A 47 2.98 -20.74 1.54
CA PRO A 47 2.15 -19.79 2.28
C PRO A 47 1.67 -20.33 3.63
N ARG A 48 1.29 -21.61 3.70
CA ARG A 48 0.83 -22.23 4.96
C ARG A 48 1.95 -22.30 6.00
N LYS A 49 3.15 -22.73 5.61
CA LYS A 49 4.33 -22.76 6.49
C LYS A 49 4.68 -21.37 6.99
N LEU A 50 4.65 -20.37 6.12
CA LEU A 50 4.95 -18.99 6.47
C LEU A 50 3.88 -18.38 7.39
N LEU A 51 2.60 -18.70 7.20
CA LEU A 51 1.55 -18.28 8.14
C LEU A 51 1.80 -18.84 9.55
N MET A 52 2.17 -20.11 9.67
CA MET A 52 2.52 -20.70 10.96
C MET A 52 3.77 -20.05 11.58
N TYR A 53 4.78 -19.77 10.76
CA TYR A 53 6.02 -19.14 11.21
C TYR A 53 5.77 -17.71 11.73
N PHE A 54 5.08 -16.88 10.94
CA PHE A 54 4.85 -15.48 11.24
C PHE A 54 3.68 -15.21 12.20
N ALA A 55 2.88 -16.23 12.54
CA ALA A 55 1.81 -16.11 13.55
C ALA A 55 2.34 -15.69 14.93
N ASN A 56 3.60 -15.99 15.24
CA ASN A 56 4.26 -15.66 16.50
C ASN A 56 5.53 -14.82 16.27
N THR A 57 5.44 -13.84 15.36
CA THR A 57 6.53 -12.90 15.05
C THR A 57 5.98 -11.48 15.05
N ALA A 58 6.70 -10.55 15.68
CA ALA A 58 6.35 -9.14 15.65
C ALA A 58 6.42 -8.58 14.22
N TYR A 59 5.57 -7.61 13.90
CA TYR A 59 5.53 -6.95 12.59
C TYR A 59 5.43 -7.91 11.41
N SER A 60 4.69 -9.01 11.56
CA SER A 60 4.55 -10.06 10.55
C SER A 60 4.10 -9.56 9.17
N MET A 61 3.31 -8.49 9.11
CA MET A 61 2.87 -7.87 7.85
C MET A 61 4.01 -7.25 7.05
N GLU A 62 5.11 -6.86 7.70
CA GLU A 62 6.30 -6.31 7.05
C GLU A 62 7.18 -7.39 6.41
N SER A 63 6.89 -8.67 6.66
CA SER A 63 7.74 -9.78 6.22
C SER A 63 7.00 -10.88 5.46
N TYR A 64 5.72 -11.11 5.77
CA TYR A 64 4.99 -12.27 5.25
C TYR A 64 4.92 -12.26 3.72
N PHE A 65 4.37 -11.20 3.12
CA PHE A 65 4.15 -11.16 1.66
C PHE A 65 5.47 -11.12 0.89
N GLN A 66 6.46 -10.39 1.40
CA GLN A 66 7.81 -10.29 0.87
C GLN A 66 8.47 -11.67 0.87
N THR A 67 8.34 -12.41 1.97
CA THR A 67 8.90 -13.75 2.10
C THR A 67 8.18 -14.76 1.19
N VAL A 68 6.85 -14.73 1.12
CA VAL A 68 6.09 -15.63 0.22
C VAL A 68 6.48 -15.39 -1.24
N ILE A 69 6.45 -14.14 -1.70
CA ILE A 69 6.66 -13.82 -3.12
C ILE A 69 8.09 -14.10 -3.56
N CYS A 70 9.08 -13.81 -2.72
CA CYS A 70 10.49 -13.98 -3.06
C CYS A 70 10.99 -15.42 -2.97
N ASN A 71 10.33 -16.28 -2.17
CA ASN A 71 10.63 -17.72 -2.13
C ASN A 71 9.80 -18.54 -3.14
N SER A 72 8.80 -17.93 -3.79
CA SER A 72 8.01 -18.62 -4.81
C SER A 72 8.67 -18.51 -6.18
N SER A 73 9.10 -19.63 -6.75
CA SER A 73 9.71 -19.69 -8.09
C SER A 73 8.79 -19.11 -9.19
N LYS A 74 7.47 -19.23 -9.00
CA LYS A 74 6.45 -18.71 -9.94
C LYS A 74 6.31 -17.19 -9.89
N PHE A 75 6.47 -16.56 -8.72
CA PHE A 75 6.16 -15.14 -8.52
C PHE A 75 7.38 -14.25 -8.22
N ARG A 76 8.55 -14.82 -7.91
CA ARG A 76 9.76 -14.06 -7.58
C ARG A 76 10.15 -13.03 -8.65
N ASN A 77 9.88 -13.33 -9.92
CA ASN A 77 10.22 -12.43 -11.04
C ASN A 77 9.11 -11.40 -11.37
N THR A 78 8.00 -11.39 -10.63
CA THR A 78 6.91 -10.43 -10.81
C THR A 78 6.92 -9.31 -9.76
N THR A 79 8.02 -9.19 -9.01
CA THR A 79 8.15 -8.23 -7.91
C THR A 79 8.75 -6.92 -8.35
N VAL A 80 8.17 -5.82 -7.87
CA VAL A 80 8.67 -4.46 -8.02
C VAL A 80 9.01 -3.93 -6.64
N ASN A 81 10.21 -3.37 -6.45
CA ASN A 81 10.63 -2.83 -5.16
C ASN A 81 10.12 -1.40 -4.95
N GLY A 82 8.81 -1.26 -4.74
CA GLY A 82 8.18 0.03 -4.47
C GLY A 82 6.71 -0.14 -4.18
N ASP A 83 6.23 0.47 -3.09
CA ASP A 83 4.85 0.35 -2.64
C ASP A 83 3.95 1.52 -3.09
N LEU A 84 4.52 2.42 -3.91
CA LEU A 84 3.90 3.62 -4.48
C LEU A 84 3.40 4.63 -3.44
N ARG A 85 3.97 4.65 -2.23
CA ARG A 85 3.61 5.60 -1.17
C ARG A 85 4.68 6.67 -0.95
N TYR A 86 4.23 7.92 -0.89
CA TYR A 86 5.01 9.02 -0.36
C TYR A 86 4.78 9.14 1.16
N PHE A 87 5.88 9.25 1.90
CA PHE A 87 5.88 9.53 3.33
C PHE A 87 7.24 10.10 3.70
N VAL A 88 7.28 10.85 4.80
CA VAL A 88 8.50 11.48 5.30
C VAL A 88 8.78 10.92 6.70
N TRP A 89 10.05 10.63 6.98
CA TRP A 89 10.49 10.25 8.32
C TRP A 89 11.02 11.46 9.08
N ASP A 90 10.90 11.42 10.40
CA ASP A 90 11.71 12.26 11.28
C ASP A 90 13.21 11.94 11.10
N GLU A 91 14.07 12.89 11.47
CA GLU A 91 15.51 12.66 11.62
C GLU A 91 15.90 12.82 13.09
N PRO A 92 16.16 11.73 13.84
CA PRO A 92 16.13 10.31 13.43
C PRO A 92 14.71 9.72 13.31
N PRO A 93 14.51 8.62 12.54
CA PRO A 93 13.18 8.05 12.32
C PRO A 93 12.51 7.54 13.61
N GLY A 94 11.26 7.94 13.81
CA GLY A 94 10.37 7.40 14.85
C GLY A 94 9.69 6.08 14.46
N LEU A 95 8.73 5.64 15.29
CA LEU A 95 7.91 4.45 15.02
C LEU A 95 6.94 4.63 13.85
N GLU A 96 6.47 5.86 13.64
CA GLU A 96 5.56 6.23 12.56
C GLU A 96 6.15 7.37 11.73
N PRO A 97 5.80 7.45 10.44
CA PRO A 97 6.19 8.58 9.62
C PRO A 97 5.50 9.87 10.08
N LEU A 98 6.08 11.00 9.68
CA LEU A 98 5.57 12.34 9.94
C LEU A 98 4.12 12.51 9.45
N VAL A 99 3.41 13.40 10.15
CA VAL A 99 2.13 13.91 9.68
C VAL A 99 2.41 14.94 8.59
N LEU A 100 1.94 14.65 7.38
CA LEU A 100 2.05 15.53 6.23
C LEU A 100 1.10 16.73 6.39
N ASP A 101 1.62 17.90 6.05
CA ASP A 101 0.91 19.18 6.03
C ASP A 101 1.13 19.90 4.68
N GLU A 102 0.72 21.16 4.58
CA GLU A 102 0.84 21.93 3.33
C GLU A 102 2.28 22.18 2.90
N SER A 103 3.26 22.15 3.82
CA SER A 103 4.67 22.34 3.48
C SER A 103 5.24 21.17 2.66
N HIS A 104 4.65 19.99 2.80
CA HIS A 104 5.05 18.77 2.09
C HIS A 104 4.32 18.58 0.76
N PHE A 105 3.39 19.48 0.41
CA PHE A 105 2.47 19.27 -0.71
C PHE A 105 3.19 19.15 -2.06
N ASP A 106 4.14 20.04 -2.35
CA ASP A 106 4.82 20.07 -3.63
C ASP A 106 5.69 18.83 -3.83
N ASP A 107 6.45 18.43 -2.81
CA ASP A 107 7.28 17.21 -2.82
C ASP A 107 6.41 15.96 -2.99
N MET A 108 5.28 15.89 -2.27
CA MET A 108 4.31 14.80 -2.40
C MET A 108 3.78 14.69 -3.84
N VAL A 109 3.39 15.81 -4.46
CA VAL A 109 2.88 15.83 -5.85
C VAL A 109 3.97 15.44 -6.84
N ASN A 110 5.21 15.89 -6.62
CA ASN A 110 6.35 15.61 -7.51
C ASN A 110 6.93 14.19 -7.33
N SER A 111 6.61 13.50 -6.24
CA SER A 111 7.14 12.16 -5.93
C SER A 111 6.75 11.04 -6.91
N SER A 112 5.78 11.29 -7.80
CA SER A 112 5.17 10.28 -8.69
C SER A 112 4.50 9.09 -7.97
N ALA A 113 4.42 9.13 -6.64
CA ALA A 113 3.73 8.13 -5.83
C ALA A 113 2.21 8.21 -6.03
N ALA A 114 1.54 7.05 -6.03
CA ALA A 114 0.09 6.99 -6.19
C ALA A 114 -0.66 7.28 -4.88
N PHE A 115 0.01 7.10 -3.74
CA PHE A 115 -0.55 7.23 -2.41
C PHE A 115 0.38 8.08 -1.52
N ALA A 116 -0.15 8.63 -0.44
CA ALA A 116 0.64 9.34 0.56
C ALA A 116 0.15 9.05 1.98
N ARG A 117 1.04 9.14 2.98
CA ARG A 117 0.72 9.06 4.42
C ARG A 117 1.79 9.77 5.27
N ARG A 118 1.50 10.17 6.50
CA ARG A 118 0.22 10.10 7.22
C ARG A 118 -0.47 11.46 7.21
N PHE A 119 -1.80 11.46 7.17
CA PHE A 119 -2.59 12.67 7.33
C PHE A 119 -3.37 12.62 8.64
N VAL A 120 -3.69 13.80 9.16
CA VAL A 120 -4.71 13.97 10.18
C VAL A 120 -6.02 14.32 9.50
N ASP A 121 -7.12 13.80 10.04
CA ASP A 121 -8.48 14.11 9.57
C ASP A 121 -8.69 15.62 9.51
N ASP A 122 -9.41 16.09 8.48
CA ASP A 122 -9.74 17.50 8.24
C ASP A 122 -8.54 18.47 8.12
N SER A 123 -7.32 17.95 7.92
CA SER A 123 -6.12 18.77 7.74
C SER A 123 -6.22 19.67 6.48
N PRO A 124 -5.64 20.89 6.50
CA PRO A 124 -5.67 21.82 5.36
C PRO A 124 -5.12 21.22 4.07
N VAL A 125 -4.07 20.40 4.16
CA VAL A 125 -3.46 19.72 3.02
C VAL A 125 -4.44 18.79 2.29
N LEU A 126 -5.37 18.12 3.00
CA LEU A 126 -6.39 17.28 2.36
C LEU A 126 -7.36 18.12 1.53
N LYS A 127 -7.74 19.30 2.01
CA LYS A 127 -8.58 20.26 1.26
C LYS A 127 -7.84 20.79 0.03
N LYS A 128 -6.52 21.01 0.15
CA LYS A 128 -5.66 21.41 -0.96
C LYS A 128 -5.58 20.30 -2.02
N ILE A 129 -5.42 19.04 -1.62
CA ILE A 129 -5.46 17.87 -2.53
C ILE A 129 -6.79 17.78 -3.27
N ASP A 130 -7.92 17.86 -2.55
CA ASP A 130 -9.25 17.78 -3.16
C ASP A 130 -9.46 18.89 -4.21
N LYS A 131 -8.99 20.11 -3.90
CA LYS A 131 -9.12 21.27 -4.78
C LYS A 131 -8.18 21.22 -5.99
N GLU A 132 -6.90 20.97 -5.78
CA GLU A 132 -5.85 21.15 -6.81
C GLU A 132 -5.59 19.87 -7.63
N ILE A 133 -5.70 18.69 -7.02
CA ILE A 133 -5.42 17.42 -7.70
C ILE A 133 -6.70 16.79 -8.22
N LEU A 134 -7.73 16.69 -7.36
CA LEU A 134 -8.96 15.98 -7.69
C LEU A 134 -10.02 16.87 -8.35
N ASN A 135 -9.80 18.19 -8.37
CA ASN A 135 -10.74 19.19 -8.87
C ASN A 135 -12.16 18.98 -8.32
N ARG A 136 -12.26 18.57 -7.05
CA ARG A 136 -13.53 18.35 -6.37
C ARG A 136 -14.02 19.68 -5.81
N SER A 137 -15.19 20.12 -6.26
CA SER A 137 -15.96 21.11 -5.52
C SER A 137 -16.64 20.42 -4.33
N SER A 138 -17.02 21.20 -3.31
CA SER A 138 -17.74 20.72 -2.11
C SER A 138 -19.05 19.95 -2.40
N ALA A 139 -19.46 19.81 -3.66
CA ALA A 139 -20.74 19.24 -4.08
C ALA A 139 -20.60 18.03 -5.04
N VAL A 140 -19.46 17.33 -5.08
CA VAL A 140 -19.30 16.15 -5.95
C VAL A 140 -19.63 14.87 -5.19
N CYS A 141 -20.55 14.06 -5.73
CA CYS A 141 -21.01 12.76 -5.22
C CYS A 141 -19.83 11.79 -4.92
N ALA A 142 -19.21 11.88 -3.76
CA ALA A 142 -18.32 10.85 -3.24
C ALA A 142 -19.15 9.75 -2.54
N SER A 143 -19.97 9.01 -3.29
CA SER A 143 -20.80 7.94 -2.73
C SER A 143 -20.08 6.59 -2.75
N PHE A 144 -19.07 6.42 -1.88
CA PHE A 144 -18.87 5.11 -1.25
C PHE A 144 -19.84 4.90 -0.07
N SER A 145 -20.59 5.94 0.32
CA SER A 145 -21.67 5.85 1.29
C SER A 145 -22.97 6.41 0.71
N ARG A 146 -24.00 5.57 0.63
CA ARG A 146 -25.38 5.99 0.37
C ARG A 146 -25.86 6.83 1.56
N ARG A 147 -25.71 8.16 1.51
CA ARG A 147 -26.56 9.05 2.30
C ARG A 147 -27.69 9.58 1.41
N ARG A 148 -28.93 9.29 1.82
CA ARG A 148 -30.15 9.83 1.21
C ARG A 148 -30.18 11.35 1.43
N GLY A 149 -30.39 12.10 0.35
CA GLY A 149 -30.82 13.50 0.43
C GLY A 149 -29.96 14.51 -0.30
N MET A 150 -29.42 14.19 -1.48
CA MET A 150 -28.79 15.20 -2.35
C MET A 150 -29.29 15.02 -3.78
N ASP A 151 -29.53 16.15 -4.45
CA ASP A 151 -30.16 16.28 -5.76
C ASP A 151 -29.56 15.32 -6.80
N VAL A 152 -30.41 14.42 -7.31
CA VAL A 152 -30.01 13.14 -7.94
C VAL A 152 -29.62 13.31 -9.40
N ASP A 153 -29.90 14.46 -10.02
CA ASP A 153 -29.83 14.64 -11.48
C ASP A 153 -28.44 14.97 -12.04
N SER A 154 -27.48 15.40 -11.21
CA SER A 154 -26.11 15.71 -11.69
C SER A 154 -25.19 14.48 -11.75
N CYS A 155 -25.56 13.38 -11.08
CA CYS A 155 -24.73 12.18 -10.94
C CYS A 155 -25.19 11.00 -11.83
N SER A 156 -26.05 11.26 -12.83
CA SER A 156 -26.78 10.24 -13.59
C SER A 156 -26.08 9.73 -14.86
N LYS A 157 -24.94 10.32 -15.24
CA LYS A 157 -24.15 9.89 -16.41
C LYS A 157 -22.83 9.29 -15.98
N TRP A 158 -22.86 8.05 -15.51
CA TRP A 158 -21.65 7.28 -15.30
C TRP A 158 -21.13 6.82 -16.66
N GLY A 159 -19.86 7.14 -16.95
CA GLY A 159 -19.14 6.52 -18.07
C GLY A 159 -18.86 5.05 -17.76
N ASP A 160 -18.37 4.32 -18.77
CA ASP A 160 -17.89 2.95 -18.56
C ASP A 160 -16.72 2.94 -17.56
N VAL A 161 -16.88 2.22 -16.45
CA VAL A 161 -15.88 2.09 -15.38
C VAL A 161 -14.59 1.41 -15.84
N ASN A 162 -14.62 0.71 -16.97
CA ASN A 162 -13.45 0.08 -17.57
C ASN A 162 -12.64 1.05 -18.46
N VAL A 163 -13.18 2.23 -18.77
CA VAL A 163 -12.51 3.22 -19.61
C VAL A 163 -11.82 4.26 -18.73
N LEU A 164 -10.52 4.05 -18.52
CA LEU A 164 -9.64 5.00 -17.84
C LEU A 164 -8.96 5.91 -18.86
N ARG A 165 -9.20 7.23 -18.77
CA ARG A 165 -8.44 8.23 -19.53
C ARG A 165 -7.39 8.85 -18.60
N PRO A 166 -6.09 8.59 -18.80
CA PRO A 166 -5.07 9.11 -17.91
C PRO A 166 -5.00 10.64 -18.04
N ALA A 167 -5.12 11.33 -16.90
CA ALA A 167 -4.70 12.72 -16.79
C ALA A 167 -3.16 12.80 -16.77
N HIS A 168 -2.60 14.01 -16.74
CA HIS A 168 -1.15 14.24 -16.67
C HIS A 168 -0.48 13.43 -15.53
N ALA A 169 -1.06 13.44 -14.32
CA ALA A 169 -0.57 12.64 -13.19
C ALA A 169 -0.64 11.13 -13.44
N GLY A 170 -1.66 10.64 -14.15
CA GLY A 170 -1.77 9.23 -14.54
C GLY A 170 -0.69 8.81 -15.53
N GLU A 171 -0.32 9.71 -16.45
CA GLU A 171 0.80 9.48 -17.37
C GLU A 171 2.15 9.48 -16.64
N GLN A 172 2.35 10.37 -15.66
CA GLN A 172 3.54 10.35 -14.79
C GLN A 172 3.65 9.03 -14.01
N LEU A 173 2.57 8.59 -13.37
CA LEU A 173 2.53 7.32 -12.66
C LEU A 173 2.84 6.13 -13.57
N ARG A 174 2.31 6.12 -14.81
CA ARG A 174 2.61 5.07 -15.79
C ARG A 174 4.10 4.98 -16.12
N ARG A 175 4.76 6.14 -16.30
CA ARG A 175 6.20 6.20 -16.57
C ARG A 175 7.00 5.72 -15.37
N PHE A 176 6.64 6.18 -14.18
CA PHE A 176 7.27 5.76 -12.93
C PHE A 176 7.17 4.24 -12.72
N ILE A 177 5.98 3.65 -12.88
CA ILE A 177 5.78 2.19 -12.80
C ILE A 177 6.66 1.46 -13.82
N SER A 178 6.76 1.99 -15.05
CA SER A 178 7.58 1.38 -16.10
C SER A 178 9.07 1.39 -15.74
N GLU A 179 9.55 2.45 -15.08
CA GLU A 179 10.92 2.56 -14.58
C GLU A 179 11.22 1.57 -13.46
N ILE A 180 10.42 1.59 -12.39
CA ILE A 180 10.65 0.73 -11.22
C ILE A 180 10.45 -0.76 -11.52
N SER A 181 9.69 -1.10 -12.57
CA SER A 181 9.48 -2.49 -13.01
C SER A 181 10.73 -3.16 -13.58
N GLN A 182 11.76 -2.38 -13.96
CA GLN A 182 13.01 -2.91 -14.50
C GLN A 182 13.94 -3.42 -13.40
N THR A 183 13.72 -3.00 -12.15
CA THR A 183 14.52 -3.42 -11.00
C THR A 183 13.97 -4.71 -10.41
N ARG A 184 14.86 -5.67 -10.10
CA ARG A 184 14.45 -6.91 -9.43
C ARG A 184 14.05 -6.60 -7.98
N GLY A 185 12.87 -7.06 -7.57
CA GLY A 185 12.37 -6.87 -6.19
C GLY A 185 12.94 -7.84 -5.14
N CYS A 186 13.41 -9.03 -5.55
CA CYS A 186 13.90 -10.06 -4.65
C CYS A 186 15.42 -10.27 -4.75
N SER A 187 16.18 -9.30 -4.24
CA SER A 187 17.63 -9.36 -4.02
C SER A 187 17.97 -9.84 -2.61
#